data_AF-A0AAW9HVC7-F1
#
_entry.id   AF-A0AAW9HVC7-F1
#
_cell.length_a   1.000
_cell.length_b   1.000
_cell.length_c   1.000
_cell.angle_alpha   90.00
_cell.angle_beta   90.00
_cell.angle_gamma   90.00
#
_symmetry.space_group_name_H-M   'P 1'
#
loop_
_entity.id
_entity.type
_entity.pdbx_description
1 polymer ?
#
loop_
_entity_poly.entity_id
_entity_poly.type
_entity_poly.pdbx_seq_one_letter_code
_entity_poly.pdbx_strand_id
1 'polypeptide(L)'
;MEHFNPGIYEGIPEVDYHSGVFGPRFSISSTDAKNILRAPAFFEYARHCPAPPNSAFDIGTVTHAKILGTPENIAVYPDEVLSTNGQATTRKARDFATNARELGLIPVKSADLVDVDDMVNAVKNHPIASQIFSEGTPEQSIYAQDAGTKTWMRGRVDWETTIDGETVLVDLKTTATNASLDDIERAVATYDYALQMEWYRAIWQAVAGEYPRFVHVFVSKKPPYLVNVVELDAEFQAIGRMQVREALDTWDAYQQGSIPAGYPEEIQLIAPPAYYANKYLEME
;
A
#
# COMPACT_ATOMS: atom_id res chain seq x y z
N MET A 1 5.89 -0.66 29.98
CA MET A 1 5.83 0.13 28.74
C MET A 1 4.84 1.23 29.01
N GLU A 2 5.25 2.49 28.87
CA GLU A 2 4.35 3.64 28.90
C GLU A 2 3.13 3.36 28.00
N HIS A 3 1.95 3.78 28.46
CA HIS A 3 0.72 3.60 27.69
C HIS A 3 0.86 4.35 26.37
N PHE A 4 0.93 3.60 25.25
CA PHE A 4 0.88 4.19 23.92
C PHE A 4 -0.53 4.71 23.66
N ASN A 5 -0.66 5.97 23.24
CA ASN A 5 -1.95 6.60 23.01
C ASN A 5 -2.40 6.41 21.56
N PRO A 6 -3.68 6.09 21.29
CA PRO A 6 -4.25 6.23 19.96
C PRO A 6 -4.09 7.67 19.45
N GLY A 7 -3.85 7.84 18.15
CA GLY A 7 -3.68 9.17 17.58
C GLY A 7 -3.08 9.18 16.18
N ILE A 8 -2.92 10.40 15.66
CA ILE A 8 -2.26 10.72 14.40
C ILE A 8 -0.88 11.28 14.75
N TYR A 9 0.15 10.78 14.07
CA TYR A 9 1.54 11.09 14.32
C TYR A 9 2.25 11.44 13.00
N GLU A 10 2.90 12.59 12.98
CA GLU A 10 3.67 13.10 11.84
C GLU A 10 5.16 12.81 12.00
N GLY A 11 5.86 12.75 10.86
CA GLY A 11 7.33 12.72 10.84
C GLY A 11 7.97 11.45 11.41
N ILE A 12 7.21 10.37 11.57
CA ILE A 12 7.77 9.07 11.98
C ILE A 12 8.64 8.53 10.83
N PRO A 13 9.93 8.23 11.05
CA PRO A 13 10.78 7.65 10.02
C PRO A 13 10.18 6.36 9.46
N GLU A 14 10.30 6.15 8.14
CA GLU A 14 9.76 4.96 7.45
C GLU A 14 10.26 3.66 8.06
N VAL A 15 11.55 3.59 8.41
CA VAL A 15 12.16 2.43 9.08
C VAL A 15 11.54 2.16 10.45
N ASP A 16 11.22 3.19 11.23
CA ASP A 16 10.65 3.05 12.58
C ASP A 16 9.18 2.62 12.52
N TYR A 17 8.45 3.14 11.53
CA TYR A 17 7.10 2.69 11.24
C TYR A 17 7.10 1.21 10.83
N HIS A 18 7.82 0.82 9.77
CA HIS A 18 7.77 -0.56 9.28
C HIS A 18 8.35 -1.59 10.26
N SER A 19 9.37 -1.24 11.04
CA SER A 19 9.97 -2.13 12.04
C SER A 19 9.10 -2.37 13.28
N GLY A 20 8.09 -1.52 13.51
CA GLY A 20 7.27 -1.57 14.72
C GLY A 20 8.02 -1.14 15.99
N VAL A 21 9.15 -0.44 15.82
CA VAL A 21 9.86 0.24 16.93
C VAL A 21 8.99 1.38 17.47
N PHE A 22 8.29 2.09 16.58
CA PHE A 22 7.29 3.07 16.96
C PHE A 22 5.90 2.44 17.05
N GLY A 23 5.26 2.60 18.21
CA GLY A 23 3.90 2.14 18.46
C GLY A 23 3.79 0.75 19.07
N PRO A 24 2.56 0.22 19.18
CA PRO A 24 2.29 -1.08 19.76
C PRO A 24 2.89 -2.17 18.89
N ARG A 25 3.77 -3.02 19.46
CA ARG A 25 4.50 -4.09 18.76
C ARG A 25 3.62 -5.07 17.95
N PHE A 26 2.34 -5.17 18.29
CA PHE A 26 1.38 -6.08 17.65
C PHE A 26 0.31 -5.34 16.84
N SER A 27 0.58 -4.09 16.43
CA SER A 27 -0.35 -3.35 15.57
C SER A 27 -0.37 -3.93 14.15
N ILE A 28 -1.57 -4.10 13.60
CA ILE A 28 -1.84 -4.65 12.27
C ILE A 28 -1.96 -3.51 11.26
N SER A 29 -1.30 -3.62 10.12
CA SER A 29 -1.51 -2.73 8.97
C SER A 29 -2.56 -3.28 7.99
N SER A 30 -3.01 -2.48 7.02
CA SER A 30 -3.89 -2.96 5.96
C SER A 30 -3.27 -4.09 5.12
N THR A 31 -1.94 -4.07 4.92
CA THR A 31 -1.21 -5.19 4.29
C THR A 31 -1.20 -6.44 5.16
N ASP A 32 -1.05 -6.28 6.47
CA ASP A 32 -1.12 -7.40 7.40
C ASP A 32 -2.52 -8.02 7.43
N ALA A 33 -3.56 -7.19 7.37
CA ALA A 33 -4.95 -7.63 7.24
C ALA A 33 -5.18 -8.49 5.98
N LYS A 34 -4.60 -8.10 4.82
CA LYS A 34 -4.64 -8.93 3.60
C LYS A 34 -3.99 -10.29 3.81
N ASN A 35 -2.87 -10.35 4.53
CA ASN A 35 -2.23 -11.61 4.86
C ASN A 35 -3.10 -12.46 5.79
N ILE A 36 -3.72 -11.87 6.80
CA ILE A 36 -4.61 -12.56 7.74
C ILE A 36 -5.82 -13.18 7.00
N LEU A 37 -6.44 -12.46 6.07
CA LEU A 37 -7.55 -12.96 5.26
C LEU A 37 -7.16 -14.16 4.38
N ARG A 38 -5.87 -14.28 4.02
CA ARG A 38 -5.37 -15.50 3.36
C ARG A 38 -5.22 -16.63 4.36
N ALA A 39 -4.53 -16.37 5.47
CA ALA A 39 -4.44 -17.20 6.67
C ALA A 39 -3.55 -16.49 7.71
N PRO A 40 -3.81 -16.60 9.03
CA PRO A 40 -2.96 -16.01 10.08
C PRO A 40 -1.47 -16.35 9.95
N ALA A 41 -1.12 -17.54 9.45
CA ALA A 41 0.24 -17.99 9.21
C ALA A 41 1.01 -17.09 8.21
N PHE A 42 0.35 -16.47 7.24
CA PHE A 42 1.02 -15.53 6.32
C PHE A 42 1.46 -14.27 7.03
N PHE A 43 0.65 -13.76 7.95
CA PHE A 43 1.03 -12.59 8.76
C PHE A 43 2.17 -12.95 9.72
N GLU A 44 2.07 -14.08 10.44
CA GLU A 44 3.16 -14.51 11.33
C GLU A 44 4.48 -14.73 10.56
N TYR A 45 4.43 -15.33 9.37
CA TYR A 45 5.61 -15.46 8.52
C TYR A 45 6.19 -14.12 8.11
N ALA A 46 5.36 -13.17 7.63
CA ALA A 46 5.82 -11.86 7.18
C ALA A 46 6.51 -11.05 8.29
N ARG A 47 6.09 -11.23 9.55
CA ARG A 47 6.71 -10.57 10.72
C ARG A 47 8.10 -11.08 11.03
N HIS A 48 8.36 -12.37 10.81
CA HIS A 48 9.64 -13.01 11.11
C HIS A 48 10.58 -13.03 9.90
N CYS A 49 10.02 -12.97 8.70
CA CYS A 49 10.74 -13.04 7.44
C CYS A 49 10.26 -11.88 6.54
N PRO A 50 10.76 -10.65 6.77
CA PRO A 50 10.45 -9.51 5.90
C PRO A 50 10.80 -9.84 4.45
N ALA A 51 9.91 -9.45 3.54
CA ALA A 51 10.16 -9.67 2.11
C ALA A 51 11.43 -8.93 1.68
N PRO A 52 12.26 -9.53 0.81
CA PRO A 52 13.42 -8.83 0.27
C PRO A 52 12.95 -7.61 -0.54
N PRO A 53 13.74 -6.51 -0.56
CA PRO A 53 13.46 -5.35 -1.40
C PRO A 53 13.23 -5.76 -2.85
N ASN A 54 12.12 -5.32 -3.43
CA ASN A 54 11.75 -5.64 -4.80
C ASN A 54 11.89 -4.38 -5.66
N SER A 55 12.87 -4.42 -6.58
CA SER A 55 13.19 -3.29 -7.45
C SER A 55 12.04 -2.83 -8.35
N ALA A 56 10.99 -3.65 -8.53
CA ALA A 56 9.79 -3.24 -9.25
C ALA A 56 9.01 -2.10 -8.54
N PHE A 57 9.24 -1.91 -7.23
CA PHE A 57 8.63 -0.85 -6.44
C PHE A 57 9.49 0.40 -6.33
N ASP A 58 10.83 0.30 -6.49
CA ASP A 58 11.78 1.41 -6.31
C ASP A 58 11.33 2.70 -7.04
N ILE A 59 11.00 2.62 -8.33
CA ILE A 59 10.52 3.77 -9.12
C ILE A 59 9.20 4.33 -8.59
N GLY A 60 8.29 3.45 -8.15
CA GLY A 60 7.03 3.85 -7.55
C GLY A 60 7.24 4.62 -6.25
N THR A 61 8.15 4.14 -5.39
CA THR A 61 8.49 4.78 -4.12
C THR A 61 9.13 6.15 -4.30
N VAL A 62 10.06 6.30 -5.25
CA VAL A 62 10.70 7.60 -5.52
C VAL A 62 9.69 8.60 -6.11
N THR A 63 8.82 8.13 -7.02
CA THR A 63 7.73 8.96 -7.58
C THR A 63 6.79 9.45 -6.49
N HIS A 64 6.44 8.56 -5.55
CA HIS A 64 5.66 8.87 -4.36
C HIS A 64 6.32 9.98 -3.53
N ALA A 65 7.55 9.77 -3.10
CA ALA A 65 8.28 10.71 -2.27
C ALA A 65 8.36 12.10 -2.92
N LYS A 66 8.64 12.16 -4.23
CA LYS A 66 8.67 13.43 -4.98
C LYS A 66 7.32 14.14 -5.06
N ILE A 67 6.21 13.41 -5.19
CA ILE A 67 4.87 14.01 -5.25
C ILE A 67 4.45 14.49 -3.86
N LEU A 68 4.70 13.68 -2.82
CA LEU A 68 4.34 13.99 -1.44
C LEU A 68 5.29 15.02 -0.77
N GLY A 69 6.43 15.31 -1.39
CA GLY A 69 7.44 16.21 -0.85
C GLY A 69 8.23 15.62 0.32
N THR A 70 8.32 14.29 0.40
CA THR A 70 9.06 13.57 1.44
C THR A 70 10.45 13.16 0.95
N PRO A 71 11.39 12.81 1.85
CA PRO A 71 12.74 12.44 1.44
C PRO A 71 12.76 11.22 0.50
N GLU A 72 13.29 11.39 -0.71
CA GLU A 72 13.36 10.31 -1.71
C GLU A 72 14.31 9.16 -1.32
N ASN A 73 15.29 9.45 -0.45
CA ASN A 73 16.29 8.50 0.04
C ASN A 73 16.95 7.69 -1.10
N ILE A 74 17.38 8.34 -2.18
CA ILE A 74 17.93 7.65 -3.36
C ILE A 74 19.45 7.57 -3.37
N ALA A 75 19.96 6.52 -4.02
CA ALA A 75 21.36 6.39 -4.44
C ALA A 75 21.42 6.18 -5.95
N VAL A 76 21.95 7.14 -6.69
CA VAL A 76 22.03 7.02 -8.16
C VAL A 76 23.20 6.12 -8.56
N TYR A 77 22.95 5.11 -9.39
CA TYR A 77 24.00 4.25 -9.91
C TYR A 77 25.04 5.08 -10.69
N PRO A 78 26.34 4.95 -10.41
CA PRO A 78 27.37 5.50 -11.28
C PRO A 78 27.37 4.77 -12.64
N ASP A 79 27.55 5.50 -13.75
CA ASP A 79 27.50 4.90 -15.09
C ASP A 79 28.53 3.78 -15.27
N GLU A 80 29.69 3.87 -14.61
CA GLU A 80 30.75 2.87 -14.64
C GLU A 80 30.42 1.53 -13.99
N VAL A 81 29.35 1.47 -13.18
CA VAL A 81 28.87 0.20 -12.58
C VAL A 81 27.80 -0.46 -13.44
N LEU A 82 27.17 0.27 -14.36
CA LEU A 82 26.15 -0.27 -15.26
C LEU A 82 26.78 -1.08 -16.41
N SER A 83 25.98 -1.95 -17.02
CA SER A 83 26.38 -2.61 -18.27
C SER A 83 26.38 -1.61 -19.43
N THR A 84 26.98 -2.00 -20.55
CA THR A 84 27.07 -1.15 -21.76
C THR A 84 25.72 -0.72 -22.33
N ASN A 85 24.64 -1.44 -22.03
CA ASN A 85 23.26 -1.09 -22.38
C ASN A 85 22.50 -0.39 -21.23
N GLY A 86 23.20 0.13 -20.22
CA GLY A 86 22.63 0.89 -19.10
C GLY A 86 21.85 0.05 -18.07
N GLN A 87 22.01 -1.28 -18.07
CA GLN A 87 21.30 -2.16 -17.14
C GLN A 87 22.10 -2.40 -15.86
N ALA A 88 21.41 -2.47 -14.73
CA ALA A 88 22.01 -2.73 -13.42
C ALA A 88 22.24 -4.24 -13.16
N THR A 89 22.84 -4.95 -14.11
CA THR A 89 23.01 -6.42 -14.05
C THR A 89 24.43 -6.87 -13.71
N THR A 90 25.40 -5.95 -13.71
CA THR A 90 26.79 -6.27 -13.42
C THR A 90 26.99 -6.63 -11.94
N ARG A 91 28.10 -7.30 -11.61
CA ARG A 91 28.46 -7.55 -10.20
C ARG A 91 28.60 -6.23 -9.42
N LYS A 92 29.25 -5.22 -10.01
CA LYS A 92 29.44 -3.91 -9.36
C LYS A 92 28.10 -3.21 -9.08
N ALA A 93 27.15 -3.28 -10.01
CA ALA A 93 25.81 -2.74 -9.81
C ALA A 93 25.08 -3.46 -8.67
N ARG A 94 25.16 -4.80 -8.60
CA ARG A 94 24.57 -5.56 -7.49
C ARG A 94 25.20 -5.18 -6.15
N ASP A 95 26.52 -5.09 -6.09
CA ASP A 95 27.25 -4.69 -4.87
C ASP A 95 26.84 -3.26 -4.44
N PHE A 96 26.72 -2.32 -5.39
CA PHE A 96 26.22 -0.97 -5.13
C PHE A 96 24.78 -0.98 -4.58
N ALA A 97 23.88 -1.75 -5.20
CA ALA A 97 22.48 -1.84 -4.79
C ALA A 97 22.33 -2.39 -3.37
N THR A 98 23.12 -3.41 -3.01
CA THR A 98 23.15 -3.96 -1.66
C THR A 98 23.61 -2.90 -0.65
N ASN A 99 24.74 -2.25 -0.90
CA ASN A 99 25.28 -1.22 0.00
C ASN A 99 24.32 -0.03 0.16
N ALA A 100 23.68 0.41 -0.93
CA ALA A 100 22.67 1.47 -0.89
C ALA A 100 21.51 1.08 0.03
N ARG A 101 20.98 -0.14 -0.14
CA ARG A 101 19.86 -0.63 0.68
C ARG A 101 20.24 -0.84 2.15
N GLU A 102 21.46 -1.25 2.44
CA GLU A 102 21.99 -1.32 3.82
C GLU A 102 22.02 0.06 4.51
N LEU A 103 22.16 1.14 3.73
CA LEU A 103 22.08 2.52 4.20
C LEU A 103 20.63 3.07 4.19
N GLY A 104 19.64 2.24 3.89
CA GLY A 104 18.24 2.67 3.76
C GLY A 104 17.95 3.48 2.49
N LEU A 105 18.81 3.38 1.48
CA LEU A 105 18.66 4.10 0.21
C LEU A 105 18.08 3.22 -0.90
N ILE A 106 17.34 3.85 -1.81
CA ILE A 106 16.74 3.25 -2.99
C ILE A 106 17.71 3.42 -4.18
N PRO A 107 18.29 2.33 -4.70
CA PRO A 107 19.23 2.44 -5.81
C PRO A 107 18.49 2.66 -7.14
N VAL A 108 18.74 3.79 -7.81
CA VAL A 108 18.02 4.21 -9.03
C VAL A 108 18.96 4.57 -10.16
N LYS A 109 18.57 4.27 -11.41
CA LYS A 109 19.35 4.68 -12.59
C LYS A 109 18.99 6.11 -12.96
N SER A 110 19.97 6.90 -13.42
CA SER A 110 19.74 8.25 -13.94
C SER A 110 18.68 8.28 -15.05
N ALA A 111 18.63 7.26 -15.90
CA ALA A 111 17.62 7.14 -16.96
C ALA A 111 16.19 7.00 -16.42
N ASP A 112 16.00 6.27 -15.30
CA ASP A 112 14.67 6.08 -14.73
C ASP A 112 14.20 7.34 -13.97
N LEU A 113 15.12 8.22 -13.54
CA LEU A 113 14.76 9.50 -12.93
C LEU A 113 14.02 10.42 -13.89
N VAL A 114 14.26 10.27 -15.20
CA VAL A 114 13.51 11.01 -16.23
C VAL A 114 12.04 10.56 -16.21
N ASP A 115 11.77 9.25 -16.18
CA ASP A 115 10.40 8.72 -16.06
C ASP A 115 9.73 9.17 -14.76
N VAL A 116 10.49 9.22 -13.65
CA VAL A 116 10.01 9.74 -12.37
C VAL A 116 9.59 11.21 -12.50
N ASP A 117 10.45 12.05 -13.07
CA ASP A 117 10.15 13.48 -13.22
C ASP A 117 8.96 13.70 -14.15
N ASP A 118 8.81 12.91 -15.22
CA ASP A 118 7.67 12.99 -16.11
C ASP A 118 6.37 12.55 -15.44
N MET A 119 6.38 11.52 -14.60
CA MET A 119 5.21 11.14 -13.78
C MET A 119 4.84 12.24 -12.78
N VAL A 120 5.83 12.84 -12.10
CA VAL A 120 5.62 13.95 -11.17
C VAL A 120 5.00 15.14 -11.89
N ASN A 121 5.52 15.48 -13.08
CA ASN A 121 4.99 16.54 -13.91
C ASN A 121 3.57 16.24 -14.40
N ALA A 122 3.26 14.99 -14.75
CA ALA A 122 1.92 14.60 -15.13
C ALA A 122 0.91 14.82 -14.00
N VAL A 123 1.25 14.45 -12.76
CA VAL A 123 0.40 14.69 -11.58
C VAL A 123 0.26 16.19 -11.29
N LYS A 124 1.36 16.95 -11.33
CA LYS A 124 1.36 18.41 -11.11
C LYS A 124 0.59 19.19 -12.18
N ASN A 125 0.52 18.69 -13.41
CA ASN A 125 -0.21 19.32 -14.50
C ASN A 125 -1.66 18.81 -14.63
N HIS A 126 -2.03 17.76 -13.90
CA HIS A 126 -3.38 17.21 -13.97
C HIS A 126 -4.37 18.14 -13.24
N PRO A 127 -5.50 18.55 -13.85
CA PRO A 127 -6.39 19.59 -13.30
C PRO A 127 -6.92 19.33 -11.90
N ILE A 128 -7.20 18.06 -11.56
CA ILE A 128 -7.74 17.66 -10.25
C ILE A 128 -6.61 17.28 -9.28
N ALA A 129 -5.80 16.27 -9.62
CA ALA A 129 -4.70 15.82 -8.76
C ALA A 129 -3.74 16.93 -8.31
N SER A 130 -3.43 17.92 -9.15
CA SER A 130 -2.60 19.06 -8.75
C SER A 130 -3.19 19.88 -7.60
N GLN A 131 -4.52 20.03 -7.57
CA GLN A 131 -5.23 20.71 -6.49
C GLN A 131 -5.23 19.86 -5.22
N ILE A 132 -5.47 18.55 -5.36
CA ILE A 132 -5.45 17.58 -4.24
C ILE A 132 -4.12 17.65 -3.47
N PHE A 133 -2.99 17.69 -4.20
CA PHE A 133 -1.64 17.74 -3.60
C PHE A 133 -1.12 19.16 -3.37
N SER A 134 -1.96 20.20 -3.47
CA SER A 134 -1.51 21.59 -3.31
C SER A 134 -1.39 22.02 -1.85
N GLU A 135 -2.33 21.59 -1.01
CA GLU A 135 -2.39 21.87 0.42
C GLU A 135 -2.81 20.60 1.16
N GLY A 136 -2.06 20.24 2.21
CA GLY A 136 -2.30 19.00 2.94
C GLY A 136 -1.07 18.52 3.72
N THR A 137 -1.22 17.37 4.36
CA THR A 137 -0.23 16.77 5.24
C THR A 137 0.21 15.41 4.69
N PRO A 138 1.48 15.22 4.31
CA PRO A 138 1.96 13.93 3.82
C PRO A 138 2.22 12.93 4.95
N GLU A 139 2.15 11.64 4.63
CA GLU A 139 2.69 10.52 5.43
C GLU A 139 2.23 10.47 6.90
N GLN A 140 0.99 10.86 7.18
CA GLN A 140 0.43 10.80 8.53
C GLN A 140 0.24 9.35 8.97
N SER A 141 0.91 8.97 10.07
CA SER A 141 0.81 7.63 10.65
C SER A 141 -0.25 7.61 11.75
N ILE A 142 -1.23 6.73 11.62
CA ILE A 142 -2.41 6.65 12.47
C ILE A 142 -2.36 5.33 13.23
N TYR A 143 -2.64 5.39 14.53
CA TYR A 143 -2.75 4.22 15.38
C TYR A 143 -4.04 4.28 16.19
N ALA A 144 -4.82 3.19 16.14
CA ALA A 144 -6.10 3.07 16.82
C ALA A 144 -6.30 1.66 17.37
N GLN A 145 -7.25 1.48 18.28
CA GLN A 145 -7.69 0.14 18.68
C GLN A 145 -9.08 -0.13 18.10
N ASP A 146 -9.26 -1.33 17.57
CA ASP A 146 -10.60 -1.83 17.24
C ASP A 146 -11.45 -1.90 18.52
N ALA A 147 -12.67 -1.37 18.47
CA ALA A 147 -13.54 -1.31 19.62
C ALA A 147 -13.96 -2.71 20.11
N GLY A 148 -14.12 -3.66 19.18
CA GLY A 148 -14.52 -5.04 19.47
C GLY A 148 -13.38 -5.88 20.03
N THR A 149 -12.33 -6.09 19.23
CA THR A 149 -11.24 -7.04 19.53
C THR A 149 -10.13 -6.42 20.39
N LYS A 150 -10.11 -5.09 20.55
CA LYS A 150 -9.00 -4.33 21.17
C LYS A 150 -7.67 -4.46 20.44
N THR A 151 -7.67 -5.07 19.26
CA THR A 151 -6.51 -5.19 18.37
C THR A 151 -6.03 -3.81 17.98
N TRP A 152 -4.72 -3.58 18.11
CA TRP A 152 -4.11 -2.36 17.60
C TRP A 152 -4.07 -2.40 16.08
N MET A 153 -4.55 -1.34 15.47
CA MET A 153 -4.54 -1.09 14.04
C MET A 153 -3.61 0.08 13.76
N ARG A 154 -2.94 0.04 12.62
CA ARG A 154 -2.10 1.13 12.13
C ARG A 154 -2.24 1.34 10.64
N GLY A 155 -1.88 2.53 10.19
CA GLY A 155 -1.74 2.86 8.78
C GLY A 155 -0.93 4.13 8.62
N ARG A 156 -0.31 4.32 7.46
CA ARG A 156 0.25 5.59 7.01
C ARG A 156 -0.48 6.05 5.76
N VAL A 157 -1.16 7.18 5.84
CA VAL A 157 -1.86 7.78 4.70
C VAL A 157 -0.84 8.55 3.88
N ASP A 158 -0.91 8.48 2.56
CA ASP A 158 0.06 9.16 1.69
C ASP A 158 -0.11 10.68 1.78
N TRP A 159 -1.37 11.15 1.74
CA TRP A 159 -1.71 12.56 1.86
C TRP A 159 -3.08 12.77 2.50
N GLU A 160 -3.16 13.69 3.45
CA GLU A 160 -4.41 14.19 4.01
C GLU A 160 -4.64 15.63 3.55
N THR A 161 -5.88 15.94 3.16
CA THR A 161 -6.27 17.28 2.72
C THR A 161 -7.75 17.52 3.00
N THR A 162 -8.21 18.75 2.78
CA THR A 162 -9.63 19.12 2.85
C THR A 162 -10.13 19.53 1.47
N ILE A 163 -11.21 18.89 1.00
CA ILE A 163 -11.88 19.24 -0.26
C ILE A 163 -13.34 19.51 0.05
N ASP A 164 -13.86 20.66 -0.39
CA ASP A 164 -15.24 21.09 -0.15
C ASP A 164 -15.66 21.09 1.34
N GLY A 165 -14.70 21.30 2.24
CA GLY A 165 -14.91 21.30 3.68
C GLY A 165 -14.93 19.92 4.34
N GLU A 166 -14.63 18.86 3.60
CA GLU A 166 -14.54 17.48 4.09
C GLU A 166 -13.09 17.00 4.09
N THR A 167 -12.70 16.29 5.15
CA THR A 167 -11.41 15.61 5.21
C THR A 167 -11.35 14.50 4.16
N VAL A 168 -10.28 14.51 3.37
CA VAL A 168 -9.99 13.55 2.31
C VAL A 168 -8.64 12.90 2.58
N LEU A 169 -8.66 11.58 2.72
CA LEU A 169 -7.45 10.78 2.68
C LEU A 169 -7.17 10.38 1.24
N VAL A 170 -5.93 10.51 0.81
CA VAL A 170 -5.50 10.23 -0.55
C VAL A 170 -4.46 9.12 -0.52
N ASP A 171 -4.64 8.15 -1.41
CA ASP A 171 -3.68 7.09 -1.67
C ASP A 171 -3.20 7.21 -3.12
N LEU A 172 -1.91 7.45 -3.28
CA LEU A 172 -1.28 7.62 -4.58
C LEU A 172 -0.79 6.25 -5.05
N LYS A 173 -0.96 5.94 -6.33
CA LYS A 173 -0.59 4.66 -6.92
C LYS A 173 0.14 4.89 -8.23
N THR A 174 1.28 4.22 -8.38
CA THR A 174 1.93 4.09 -9.70
C THR A 174 1.51 2.78 -10.34
N THR A 175 1.12 2.80 -11.61
CA THR A 175 0.63 1.61 -12.32
C THR A 175 1.41 1.35 -13.60
N ALA A 176 1.64 0.08 -13.93
CA ALA A 176 2.26 -0.31 -15.21
C ALA A 176 1.29 -0.22 -16.41
N THR A 177 0.00 -0.01 -16.14
CA THR A 177 -1.08 0.13 -17.13
C THR A 177 -1.30 1.59 -17.52
N ASN A 178 -2.30 1.88 -18.36
CA ASN A 178 -2.58 3.23 -18.83
C ASN A 178 -3.46 4.05 -17.87
N ALA A 179 -3.66 3.58 -16.63
CA ALA A 179 -4.57 4.20 -15.66
C ALA A 179 -6.00 4.43 -16.18
N SER A 180 -6.46 3.56 -17.11
CA SER A 180 -7.86 3.54 -17.53
C SER A 180 -8.78 3.06 -16.40
N LEU A 181 -10.07 3.38 -16.46
CA LEU A 181 -11.03 2.92 -15.44
C LEU A 181 -11.04 1.39 -15.34
N ASP A 182 -11.10 0.69 -16.47
CA ASP A 182 -11.04 -0.79 -16.51
C ASP A 182 -9.75 -1.34 -15.86
N ASP A 183 -8.60 -0.69 -16.07
CA ASP A 183 -7.34 -1.10 -15.44
C ASP A 183 -7.37 -0.87 -13.93
N ILE A 184 -7.94 0.25 -13.50
CA ILE A 184 -8.05 0.64 -12.10
C ILE A 184 -9.02 -0.28 -11.37
N GLU A 185 -10.20 -0.56 -11.92
CA GLU A 185 -11.16 -1.51 -11.36
C GLU A 185 -10.54 -2.89 -11.15
N ARG A 186 -9.81 -3.40 -12.16
CA ARG A 186 -9.04 -4.65 -12.02
C ARG A 186 -8.00 -4.56 -10.92
N ALA A 187 -7.28 -3.45 -10.81
CA ALA A 187 -6.27 -3.26 -9.78
C ALA A 187 -6.90 -3.22 -8.37
N VAL A 188 -8.02 -2.51 -8.21
CA VAL A 188 -8.79 -2.43 -6.97
C VAL A 188 -9.21 -3.82 -6.50
N ALA A 189 -9.75 -4.65 -7.41
CA ALA A 189 -10.15 -6.02 -7.11
C ALA A 189 -8.96 -6.96 -6.87
N THR A 190 -7.85 -6.80 -7.61
CA THR A 190 -6.67 -7.68 -7.50
C THR A 190 -5.87 -7.42 -6.24
N TYR A 191 -5.78 -6.16 -5.81
CA TYR A 191 -4.92 -5.75 -4.71
C TYR A 191 -5.70 -5.38 -3.43
N ASP A 192 -7.01 -5.66 -3.38
CA ASP A 192 -7.88 -5.36 -2.24
C ASP A 192 -7.75 -3.90 -1.76
N TYR A 193 -7.87 -2.95 -2.69
CA TYR A 193 -7.83 -1.52 -2.33
C TYR A 193 -9.08 -1.10 -1.55
N ALA A 194 -10.19 -1.82 -1.68
CA ALA A 194 -11.38 -1.61 -0.84
C ALA A 194 -11.09 -1.86 0.66
N LEU A 195 -10.44 -2.99 0.99
CA LEU A 195 -9.94 -3.24 2.34
C LEU A 195 -8.99 -2.14 2.79
N GLN A 196 -8.02 -1.76 1.95
CA GLN A 196 -7.04 -0.73 2.31
C GLN A 196 -7.74 0.60 2.67
N MET A 197 -8.61 1.08 1.78
CA MET A 197 -9.41 2.29 1.98
C MET A 197 -10.18 2.23 3.31
N GLU A 198 -10.95 1.16 3.53
CA GLU A 198 -11.80 1.05 4.74
C GLU A 198 -10.97 0.87 6.01
N TRP A 199 -9.79 0.25 5.92
CA TRP A 199 -8.84 0.19 7.04
C TRP A 199 -8.40 1.59 7.47
N TYR A 200 -8.00 2.45 6.52
CA TYR A 200 -7.60 3.82 6.80
C TYR A 200 -8.76 4.68 7.33
N ARG A 201 -9.94 4.57 6.72
CA ARG A 201 -11.13 5.31 7.18
C ARG A 201 -11.55 4.90 8.59
N ALA A 202 -11.45 3.61 8.92
CA ALA A 202 -11.77 3.10 10.25
C ALA A 202 -10.80 3.62 11.32
N ILE A 203 -9.48 3.57 11.08
CA ILE A 203 -8.50 4.08 12.04
C ILE A 203 -8.58 5.61 12.17
N TRP A 204 -8.86 6.33 11.08
CA TRP A 204 -9.07 7.79 11.11
C TRP A 204 -10.30 8.14 11.95
N GLN A 205 -11.45 7.51 11.68
CA GLN A 205 -12.68 7.71 12.43
C GLN A 205 -12.52 7.43 13.93
N ALA A 206 -11.73 6.43 14.29
CA ALA A 206 -11.47 6.08 15.69
C ALA A 206 -10.69 7.16 16.44
N VAL A 207 -9.83 7.96 15.77
CA VAL A 207 -8.97 8.96 16.41
C VAL A 207 -9.45 10.40 16.20
N ALA A 208 -9.97 10.72 15.01
CA ALA A 208 -10.39 12.06 14.61
C ALA A 208 -11.90 12.30 14.83
N GLY A 209 -12.69 11.23 15.01
CA GLY A 209 -14.13 11.36 15.26
C GLY A 209 -14.98 11.61 14.01
N GLU A 210 -14.38 11.62 12.82
CA GLU A 210 -15.06 11.79 11.53
C GLU A 210 -14.69 10.68 10.53
N TYR A 211 -15.57 10.41 9.58
CA TYR A 211 -15.36 9.38 8.58
C TYR A 211 -14.95 10.05 7.26
N PRO A 212 -13.67 9.97 6.87
CA PRO A 212 -13.17 10.80 5.79
C PRO A 212 -13.60 10.26 4.43
N ARG A 213 -13.54 11.10 3.41
CA ARG A 213 -13.53 10.65 2.01
C ARG A 213 -12.19 9.99 1.71
N PHE A 214 -12.18 9.14 0.68
CA PHE A 214 -10.98 8.44 0.27
C PHE A 214 -10.82 8.44 -1.24
N VAL A 215 -9.75 9.06 -1.71
CA VAL A 215 -9.46 9.24 -3.13
C VAL A 215 -8.21 8.47 -3.50
N HIS A 216 -8.28 7.72 -4.60
CA HIS A 216 -7.09 7.13 -5.19
C HIS A 216 -6.63 7.98 -6.37
N VAL A 217 -5.34 8.30 -6.40
CA VAL A 217 -4.71 8.94 -7.56
C VAL A 217 -3.80 7.93 -8.22
N PHE A 218 -4.08 7.57 -9.47
CA PHE A 218 -3.25 6.68 -10.26
C PHE A 218 -2.42 7.48 -11.26
N VAL A 219 -1.12 7.17 -11.37
CA VAL A 219 -0.25 7.65 -12.44
C VAL A 219 0.39 6.47 -13.17
N SER A 220 0.33 6.48 -14.50
CA SER A 220 0.96 5.46 -15.33
C SER A 220 2.48 5.61 -15.33
N LYS A 221 3.18 4.48 -15.18
CA LYS A 221 4.64 4.35 -15.26
C LYS A 221 5.21 4.45 -16.68
N LYS A 222 4.36 4.64 -17.70
CA LYS A 222 4.78 4.69 -19.11
C LYS A 222 4.23 5.93 -19.79
N PRO A 223 4.96 6.52 -20.77
CA PRO A 223 4.42 7.57 -21.61
C PRO A 223 3.04 7.19 -22.20
N PRO A 224 2.06 8.11 -22.22
CA PRO A 224 2.17 9.54 -21.90
C PRO A 224 1.92 9.88 -20.40
N TYR A 225 2.20 8.94 -19.48
CA TYR A 225 2.12 9.11 -18.02
C TYR A 225 0.74 9.56 -17.53
N LEU A 226 -0.31 8.95 -18.08
CA LEU A 226 -1.69 9.34 -17.79
C LEU A 226 -2.00 9.26 -16.29
N VAL A 227 -2.75 10.25 -15.81
CA VAL A 227 -3.22 10.36 -14.43
C VAL A 227 -4.73 10.19 -14.41
N ASN A 228 -5.22 9.45 -13.43
CA ASN A 228 -6.64 9.28 -13.20
C ASN A 228 -6.93 9.34 -11.69
N VAL A 229 -8.03 9.98 -11.32
CA VAL A 229 -8.42 10.23 -9.93
C VAL A 229 -9.78 9.59 -9.72
N VAL A 230 -9.89 8.65 -8.78
CA VAL A 230 -11.11 7.87 -8.57
C VAL A 230 -11.48 7.77 -7.10
N GLU A 231 -12.77 7.67 -6.83
CA GLU A 231 -13.33 7.24 -5.56
C GLU A 231 -13.97 5.87 -5.72
N LEU A 232 -13.90 5.05 -4.68
CA LEU A 232 -14.60 3.77 -4.66
C LEU A 232 -16.01 3.98 -4.10
N ASP A 233 -17.00 3.42 -4.79
CA ASP A 233 -18.41 3.65 -4.50
C ASP A 233 -18.90 2.90 -3.25
N ALA A 234 -20.21 3.01 -2.98
CA ALA A 234 -20.83 2.39 -1.82
C ALA A 234 -20.72 0.86 -1.77
N GLU A 235 -20.65 0.18 -2.93
CA GLU A 235 -20.51 -1.27 -2.99
C GLU A 235 -19.10 -1.70 -2.58
N PHE A 236 -18.08 -1.05 -3.14
CA PHE A 236 -16.69 -1.28 -2.70
C PHE A 236 -16.49 -0.93 -1.23
N GLN A 237 -17.10 0.15 -0.74
CA GLN A 237 -17.05 0.51 0.68
C GLN A 237 -17.70 -0.57 1.57
N ALA A 238 -18.84 -1.14 1.16
CA ALA A 238 -19.47 -2.23 1.89
C ALA A 238 -18.57 -3.48 1.94
N ILE A 239 -17.98 -3.87 0.81
CA ILE A 239 -17.04 -4.98 0.71
C ILE A 239 -15.82 -4.72 1.61
N GLY A 240 -15.19 -3.55 1.51
CA GLY A 240 -14.02 -3.21 2.31
C GLY A 240 -14.29 -3.28 3.81
N ARG A 241 -15.45 -2.79 4.29
CA ARG A 241 -15.84 -2.90 5.70
C ARG A 241 -16.01 -4.35 6.15
N MET A 242 -16.59 -5.20 5.31
CA MET A 242 -16.69 -6.64 5.59
C MET A 242 -15.30 -7.27 5.69
N GLN A 243 -14.40 -6.97 4.76
CA GLN A 243 -13.01 -7.47 4.77
C GLN A 243 -12.25 -6.99 6.02
N VAL A 244 -12.40 -5.74 6.45
CA VAL A 244 -11.77 -5.21 7.68
C VAL A 244 -12.26 -5.99 8.90
N ARG A 245 -13.57 -6.17 9.05
CA ARG A 245 -14.16 -6.91 10.17
C ARG A 245 -13.71 -8.37 10.18
N GLU A 246 -13.76 -9.04 9.02
CA GLU A 246 -13.31 -10.42 8.85
C GLU A 246 -11.83 -10.58 9.24
N ALA A 247 -10.96 -9.67 8.81
CA ALA A 247 -9.54 -9.72 9.15
C ALA A 247 -9.31 -9.60 10.67
N LEU A 248 -9.99 -8.65 11.32
CA LEU A 248 -9.88 -8.44 12.76
C LEU A 248 -10.45 -9.62 13.56
N ASP A 249 -11.61 -10.15 13.17
CA ASP A 249 -12.24 -11.31 13.82
C ASP A 249 -11.42 -12.59 13.64
N THR A 250 -10.88 -12.80 12.43
CA THR A 250 -9.99 -13.93 12.13
C THR A 250 -8.74 -13.86 12.99
N TRP A 251 -8.14 -12.67 13.12
CA TRP A 251 -6.98 -12.49 13.97
C TRP A 251 -7.28 -12.74 15.44
N ASP A 252 -8.38 -12.20 15.95
CA ASP A 252 -8.81 -12.39 17.34
C ASP A 252 -9.11 -13.87 17.65
N ALA A 253 -9.83 -14.56 16.77
CA ALA A 253 -10.11 -15.98 16.89
C ALA A 253 -8.82 -16.82 16.89
N TYR A 254 -7.84 -16.47 16.05
CA TYR A 254 -6.53 -17.11 16.03
C TYR A 254 -5.77 -16.88 17.34
N GLN A 255 -5.72 -15.65 17.84
CA GLN A 255 -5.07 -15.32 19.12
C GLN A 255 -5.71 -16.04 20.31
N GLN A 256 -7.02 -16.31 20.24
CA GLN A 256 -7.75 -17.09 21.25
C GLN A 256 -7.60 -18.62 21.08
N GLY A 257 -6.90 -19.09 20.04
CA GLY A 257 -6.72 -20.51 19.75
C GLY A 257 -8.00 -21.20 19.24
N SER A 258 -8.97 -20.43 18.72
CA SER A 258 -10.25 -20.94 18.22
C SER A 258 -10.18 -21.43 16.77
N ILE A 259 -9.17 -20.99 16.00
CA ILE A 259 -8.90 -21.44 14.63
C ILE A 259 -7.41 -21.77 14.45
N PRO A 260 -7.03 -22.67 13.52
CA PRO A 260 -5.63 -22.90 13.18
C PRO A 260 -5.01 -21.69 12.50
N ALA A 261 -3.67 -21.62 12.49
CA ALA A 261 -2.95 -20.56 11.77
C ALA A 261 -3.03 -20.71 10.24
N GLY A 262 -3.21 -21.94 9.75
CA GLY A 262 -3.20 -22.29 8.33
C GLY A 262 -4.47 -23.03 7.90
N TYR A 263 -4.36 -23.77 6.80
CA TYR A 263 -5.47 -24.55 6.28
C TYR A 263 -5.79 -25.77 7.15
N PRO A 264 -7.00 -26.35 7.01
CA PRO A 264 -7.35 -27.61 7.67
C PRO A 264 -6.36 -28.74 7.36
N GLU A 265 -6.07 -29.58 8.35
CA GLU A 265 -5.19 -30.76 8.22
C GLU A 265 -5.94 -31.99 7.68
N GLU A 266 -6.75 -31.79 6.63
CA GLU A 266 -7.57 -32.84 6.00
C GLU A 266 -7.59 -32.73 4.47
N ILE A 267 -7.92 -33.84 3.80
CA ILE A 267 -8.06 -33.85 2.34
C ILE A 267 -9.37 -33.15 1.97
N GLN A 268 -9.26 -32.04 1.26
CA GLN A 268 -10.41 -31.25 0.82
C GLN A 268 -10.81 -31.63 -0.61
N LEU A 269 -12.11 -31.87 -0.82
CA LEU A 269 -12.69 -32.01 -2.15
C LEU A 269 -12.98 -30.62 -2.72
N ILE A 270 -12.48 -30.34 -3.92
CA ILE A 270 -12.72 -29.06 -4.61
C ILE A 270 -13.66 -29.25 -5.80
N ALA A 271 -14.53 -28.26 -6.01
CA ALA A 271 -15.37 -28.15 -7.21
C ALA A 271 -14.73 -27.20 -8.24
N PRO A 272 -15.03 -27.34 -9.53
CA PRO A 272 -14.54 -26.38 -10.52
C PRO A 272 -15.10 -24.97 -10.24
N PRO A 273 -14.29 -23.91 -10.36
CA PRO A 273 -14.77 -22.54 -10.22
C PRO A 273 -15.71 -22.18 -11.39
N ALA A 274 -16.61 -21.21 -11.17
CA ALA A 274 -17.65 -20.84 -12.14
C ALA A 274 -17.08 -20.48 -13.53
N TYR A 275 -15.98 -19.73 -13.59
CA TYR A 275 -15.34 -19.39 -14.88
C TYR A 275 -14.84 -20.62 -15.65
N TYR A 276 -14.43 -21.68 -14.94
CA TYR A 276 -14.00 -22.93 -15.55
C TYR A 276 -15.21 -23.73 -16.04
N ALA A 277 -16.26 -23.84 -15.21
CA ALA A 277 -17.48 -24.55 -15.57
C ALA A 277 -18.20 -23.90 -16.76
N ASN A 278 -18.35 -22.57 -16.74
CA ASN A 278 -19.08 -21.82 -17.77
C ASN A 278 -18.45 -21.95 -19.16
N LYS A 279 -17.12 -22.07 -19.25
CA LYS A 279 -16.41 -22.27 -20.53
C LYS A 279 -16.88 -23.52 -21.29
N TYR A 280 -17.36 -24.54 -20.58
CA TYR A 280 -17.79 -25.81 -21.16
C TYR A 280 -19.31 -25.98 -21.17
N LEU A 281 -20.05 -25.24 -20.34
CA LEU A 281 -21.52 -25.22 -20.37
C LEU A 281 -22.08 -24.49 -21.60
N GLU A 282 -21.34 -23.55 -22.18
CA GLU A 282 -21.70 -22.86 -23.42
C GLU A 282 -21.38 -23.68 -24.69
N MET A 283 -20.79 -24.87 -24.54
CA MET A 283 -20.44 -25.79 -25.65
C MET A 283 -21.48 -26.90 -25.89
N GLU A 284 -22.47 -27.04 -25.00
CA GLU A 284 -23.65 -27.94 -25.14
C GLU A 284 -24.88 -27.15 -25.62
#